data_AF-A0AAW2XZK9-F1
#
_entry.id   AF-A0AAW2XZK9-F1
#
_cell.length_a   1.000
_cell.length_b   1.000
_cell.length_c   1.000
_cell.angle_alpha   90.00
_cell.angle_beta   90.00
_cell.angle_gamma   90.00
#
_symmetry.space_group_name_H-M   'P 1'
#
loop_
_entity.id
_entity.type
_entity.pdbx_description
1 polymer ?
#
loop_
_entity_poly.entity_id
_entity_poly.type
_entity_poly.pdbx_seq_one_letter_code
_entity_poly.pdbx_strand_id
1 'polypeptide(L)'
;MALAFGKWMIVSPFKFGSRDDFGSADIKVSFERRDHGDGYPFDGPYGVVAHAFAPTDGRLHFDADESWTPYVSKGSFDLQTVALHELGHILGLGHSTDRKASMFAYFEHGESRDLNDDDIRGIQTLYPN
;
A
#
# COMPACT_ATOMS: atom_id res chain seq x y z
N MET A 1 9.74 0.20 2.77
CA MET A 1 8.86 0.85 1.78
C MET A 1 9.54 1.21 0.47
N ALA A 2 10.84 1.56 0.42
CA ALA A 2 11.51 1.93 -0.85
C ALA A 2 11.36 0.88 -1.99
N LEU A 3 11.28 -0.42 -1.65
CA LEU A 3 11.05 -1.48 -2.64
C LEU A 3 9.68 -1.35 -3.30
N ALA A 4 8.62 -1.07 -2.54
CA ALA A 4 7.27 -0.94 -3.08
C ALA A 4 7.16 0.23 -4.08
N PHE A 5 7.69 1.40 -3.72
CA PHE A 5 7.81 2.54 -4.64
C PHE A 5 8.63 2.20 -5.88
N GLY A 6 9.77 1.53 -5.70
CA GLY A 6 10.63 1.10 -6.81
C GLY A 6 9.92 0.18 -7.80
N LYS A 7 9.09 -0.75 -7.32
CA LYS A 7 8.30 -1.65 -8.17
C LYS A 7 7.32 -0.88 -9.05
N TRP A 8 6.55 0.04 -8.48
CA TRP A 8 5.64 0.88 -9.25
C TRP A 8 6.37 1.79 -10.24
N MET A 9 7.55 2.33 -9.90
CA MET A 9 8.37 3.15 -10.82
C MET A 9 8.87 2.40 -12.06
N ILE A 10 9.01 1.08 -11.99
CA ILE A 10 9.49 0.27 -13.11
C ILE A 10 8.40 0.10 -14.17
N VAL A 11 7.13 0.03 -13.74
CA VAL A 11 6.00 -0.36 -14.61
C VAL A 11 5.04 0.78 -14.91
N SER A 12 5.36 2.01 -14.49
CA SER A 12 4.54 3.21 -14.67
C SER A 12 5.40 4.44 -15.02
N PRO A 13 4.81 5.54 -15.50
CA PRO A 13 5.57 6.77 -15.79
C PRO A 13 5.99 7.54 -14.52
N PHE A 14 5.52 7.13 -13.34
CA PHE A 14 5.78 7.86 -12.10
C PHE A 14 7.24 7.80 -11.65
N LYS A 15 7.64 8.85 -10.92
CA LYS A 15 8.90 8.93 -10.18
C LYS A 15 8.58 9.29 -8.75
N PHE A 16 9.15 8.56 -7.80
CA PHE A 16 9.01 8.86 -6.38
C PHE A 16 10.33 9.37 -5.82
N GLY A 17 10.22 10.38 -4.95
CA GLY A 17 11.34 10.91 -4.18
C GLY A 17 10.88 11.19 -2.76
N SER A 18 11.76 10.96 -1.78
CA SER A 18 11.46 11.28 -0.39
C SER A 18 11.45 12.79 -0.15
N ARG A 19 10.55 13.24 0.72
CA ARG A 19 10.51 14.59 1.27
C ARG A 19 10.52 14.49 2.79
N ASP A 20 11.25 15.38 3.45
CA ASP A 20 11.27 15.46 4.92
C ASP A 20 10.05 16.23 5.46
N ASP A 21 9.48 17.11 4.64
CA ASP A 21 8.26 17.85 4.98
C ASP A 21 7.02 17.06 4.59
N PHE A 22 6.34 16.53 5.61
CA PHE A 22 5.09 15.78 5.47
C PHE A 22 3.96 16.63 4.85
N GLY A 23 3.93 17.93 5.12
CA GLY A 23 2.85 18.82 4.69
C GLY A 23 2.80 19.02 3.18
N SER A 24 3.98 19.04 2.53
CA SER A 24 4.12 19.27 1.09
C SER A 24 4.29 18.00 0.25
N ALA A 25 4.34 16.82 0.87
CA ALA A 25 4.45 15.56 0.14
C ALA A 25 3.12 15.19 -0.54
N ASP A 26 3.20 14.68 -1.78
CA ASP A 26 2.02 14.16 -2.52
C ASP A 26 1.50 12.87 -1.89
N ILE A 27 2.42 12.02 -1.40
CA ILE A 27 2.11 10.77 -0.72
C ILE A 27 2.55 10.89 0.73
N LYS A 28 1.60 10.70 1.65
CA LYS A 28 1.77 10.86 3.09
C LYS A 28 1.58 9.51 3.75
N VAL A 29 2.66 9.00 4.34
CA VAL A 29 2.65 7.70 5.00
C VAL A 29 2.74 7.91 6.50
N SER A 30 1.78 7.35 7.25
CA SER A 30 1.80 7.35 8.71
C SER A 30 1.34 6.02 9.31
N PHE A 31 1.64 5.84 10.59
CA PHE A 31 1.16 4.72 11.40
C PHE A 31 0.18 5.29 12.41
N GLU A 32 -1.09 4.91 12.28
CA GLU A 32 -2.18 5.45 13.08
C GLU A 32 -2.81 4.36 13.95
N ARG A 33 -3.54 4.74 15.00
CA ARG A 33 -4.26 3.78 15.85
C ARG A 33 -5.71 4.14 15.94
N ARG A 34 -6.57 3.13 15.84
CA ARG A 34 -8.01 3.24 16.14
C ARG A 34 -8.64 4.44 15.41
N ASP A 35 -9.43 5.27 16.09
CA ASP A 35 -9.87 6.54 15.54
C ASP A 35 -8.69 7.53 15.46
N HIS A 36 -8.40 7.95 14.23
CA HIS A 36 -7.34 8.89 13.88
C HIS A 36 -7.85 10.06 13.01
N GLY A 37 -9.16 10.34 13.09
CA GLY A 37 -9.73 11.61 12.61
C GLY A 37 -9.99 11.71 11.11
N ASP A 38 -9.85 10.62 10.35
CA ASP A 38 -10.18 10.57 8.92
C ASP A 38 -11.54 9.91 8.61
N GLY A 39 -12.23 9.41 9.63
CA GLY A 39 -13.53 8.74 9.51
C GLY A 39 -13.45 7.24 9.23
N TYR A 40 -12.25 6.66 9.14
CA TYR A 40 -12.00 5.23 8.91
C TYR A 40 -11.15 4.66 10.04
N PRO A 41 -11.73 4.45 11.23
CA PRO A 41 -10.96 3.97 12.37
C PRO A 41 -10.43 2.55 12.14
N PHE A 42 -9.18 2.28 12.55
CA PHE A 42 -8.67 0.92 12.63
C PHE A 42 -9.28 0.14 13.80
N ASP A 43 -9.20 -1.19 13.73
CA ASP A 43 -9.83 -2.13 14.65
C ASP A 43 -8.87 -2.74 15.69
N GLY A 44 -7.59 -2.41 15.64
CA GLY A 44 -6.56 -2.99 16.50
C GLY A 44 -5.91 -4.20 15.83
N PRO A 45 -5.32 -5.15 16.57
CA PRO A 45 -4.64 -6.28 15.95
C PRO A 45 -5.57 -7.10 15.04
N TYR A 46 -5.04 -7.50 13.89
CA TYR A 46 -5.72 -8.19 12.79
C TYR A 46 -6.73 -7.29 12.04
N GLY A 47 -7.58 -7.90 11.22
CA GLY A 47 -8.64 -7.14 10.55
C GLY A 47 -8.10 -6.17 9.51
N VAL A 48 -8.30 -4.87 9.72
CA VAL A 48 -7.88 -3.82 8.78
C VAL A 48 -6.44 -3.40 9.08
N VAL A 49 -5.51 -3.94 8.30
CA VAL A 49 -4.07 -3.72 8.52
C VAL A 49 -3.57 -2.37 8.03
N ALA A 50 -4.21 -1.80 7.00
CA ALA A 50 -3.87 -0.52 6.41
C ALA A 50 -5.03 -0.02 5.55
N HIS A 51 -4.98 1.26 5.20
CA HIS A 51 -5.79 1.81 4.11
C HIS A 51 -5.06 2.95 3.41
N ALA A 52 -5.49 3.23 2.18
CA ALA A 52 -5.06 4.38 1.44
C ALA A 52 -6.20 5.09 0.73
N PHE A 53 -5.98 6.38 0.47
CA PHE A 53 -6.93 7.24 -0.20
C PHE A 53 -6.52 7.41 -1.66
N ALA A 54 -7.46 7.08 -2.54
CA ALA A 54 -7.31 7.21 -3.98
C ALA A 54 -6.85 8.63 -4.41
N PRO A 55 -6.28 8.79 -5.61
CA PRO A 55 -5.87 10.10 -6.09
C PRO A 55 -6.99 11.14 -6.01
N THR A 56 -6.73 12.39 -5.61
CA THR A 56 -5.41 13.01 -5.36
C THR A 56 -5.08 13.20 -3.87
N ASP A 57 -5.69 12.43 -2.96
CA ASP A 57 -5.48 12.61 -1.51
C ASP A 57 -4.07 12.15 -1.08
N GLY A 58 -3.70 10.92 -1.45
CA GLY A 58 -2.33 10.40 -1.29
C GLY A 58 -1.95 10.00 0.13
N ARG A 59 -2.89 10.02 1.09
CA ARG A 59 -2.67 9.44 2.41
C ARG A 59 -2.67 7.91 2.37
N LEU A 60 -1.73 7.32 3.09
CA LEU A 60 -1.59 5.90 3.38
C LEU A 60 -1.39 5.76 4.88
N HIS A 61 -2.31 5.09 5.57
CA HIS A 61 -2.18 4.79 6.98
C HIS A 61 -1.99 3.28 7.18
N PHE A 62 -1.03 2.92 8.02
CA PHE A 62 -0.88 1.55 8.55
C PHE A 62 -1.46 1.50 9.96
N ASP A 63 -2.11 0.40 10.35
CA ASP A 63 -2.52 0.22 11.73
C ASP A 63 -1.29 -0.04 12.62
N ALA A 64 -1.01 0.89 13.54
CA ALA A 64 0.12 0.82 14.46
C ALA A 64 -0.09 -0.16 15.63
N ASP A 65 -1.26 -0.79 15.74
CA ASP A 65 -1.52 -1.91 16.65
C ASP A 65 -1.10 -3.27 16.05
N GLU A 66 -0.72 -3.31 14.78
CA GLU A 66 -0.25 -4.51 14.09
C GLU A 66 1.24 -4.82 14.30
N SER A 67 1.59 -6.10 14.20
CA SER A 67 2.98 -6.54 14.24
C SER A 67 3.64 -6.44 12.87
N TRP A 68 4.38 -5.35 12.63
CA TRP A 68 5.07 -5.08 11.36
C TRP A 68 6.51 -5.58 11.32
N THR A 69 6.89 -6.21 10.22
CA THR A 69 8.28 -6.52 9.89
C THR A 69 8.61 -6.06 8.47
N PRO A 70 9.86 -5.64 8.18
CA PRO A 70 10.27 -5.27 6.82
C PRO A 70 10.62 -6.48 5.93
N TYR A 71 10.34 -7.69 6.42
CA TYR A 71 10.57 -8.97 5.77
C TYR A 71 9.51 -9.97 6.23
N VAL A 72 9.36 -11.09 5.51
CA VAL A 72 8.45 -12.18 5.88
C VAL A 72 8.88 -12.80 7.21
N SER A 73 8.00 -12.68 8.21
CA SER A 73 8.17 -13.32 9.51
C SER A 73 6.84 -13.93 9.96
N LYS A 74 6.92 -15.08 10.65
CA LYS A 74 5.73 -15.78 11.12
C LYS A 74 5.00 -14.93 12.16
N GLY A 75 3.70 -14.70 11.96
CA GLY A 75 2.87 -13.90 12.88
C GLY A 75 3.10 -12.39 12.79
N SER A 76 3.68 -11.91 11.69
CA SER A 76 3.82 -10.48 11.40
C SER A 76 3.38 -10.18 9.97
N PHE A 77 3.03 -8.93 9.73
CA PHE A 77 2.75 -8.42 8.40
C PHE A 77 4.03 -7.87 7.76
N ASP A 78 4.26 -8.26 6.50
CA ASP A 78 5.34 -7.70 5.70
C ASP A 78 4.95 -6.30 5.23
N LEU A 79 5.61 -5.29 5.81
CA LEU A 79 5.37 -3.88 5.50
C LEU A 79 5.55 -3.57 4.02
N GLN A 80 6.44 -4.26 3.31
CA GLN A 80 6.66 -4.01 1.88
C GLN A 80 5.49 -4.49 1.04
N THR A 81 4.91 -5.63 1.42
CA THR A 81 3.76 -6.23 0.73
C THR A 81 2.51 -5.38 0.89
N VAL A 82 2.22 -4.95 2.12
CA VAL A 82 1.06 -4.06 2.37
C VAL A 82 1.30 -2.69 1.72
N ALA A 83 2.50 -2.12 1.82
CA ALA A 83 2.81 -0.86 1.12
C ALA A 83 2.64 -0.97 -0.41
N LEU A 84 2.99 -2.11 -1.01
CA LEU A 84 2.83 -2.33 -2.45
C LEU A 84 1.36 -2.21 -2.87
N HIS A 85 0.47 -2.83 -2.10
CA HIS A 85 -0.98 -2.80 -2.30
C HIS A 85 -1.56 -1.40 -2.13
N GLU A 86 -1.30 -0.76 -0.99
CA GLU A 86 -1.85 0.56 -0.69
C GLU A 86 -1.34 1.64 -1.67
N LEU A 87 -0.09 1.52 -2.14
CA LEU A 87 0.40 2.38 -3.21
C LEU A 87 -0.37 2.16 -4.52
N GLY A 88 -0.82 0.95 -4.83
CA GLY A 88 -1.69 0.72 -5.98
C GLY A 88 -2.99 1.53 -5.88
N HIS A 89 -3.60 1.61 -4.70
CA HIS A 89 -4.77 2.48 -4.45
C HIS A 89 -4.45 3.95 -4.62
N ILE A 90 -3.31 4.43 -4.11
CA ILE A 90 -2.85 5.81 -4.32
C ILE A 90 -2.62 6.11 -5.80
N LEU A 91 -2.26 5.12 -6.59
CA LEU A 91 -2.11 5.23 -8.04
C LEU A 91 -3.43 4.94 -8.78
N GLY A 92 -4.55 4.80 -8.08
CA GLY A 92 -5.89 4.69 -8.68
C GLY A 92 -6.32 3.28 -9.06
N LEU A 93 -5.57 2.23 -8.68
CA LEU A 93 -6.00 0.86 -8.85
C LEU A 93 -7.07 0.49 -7.82
N GLY A 94 -8.05 -0.29 -8.26
CA GLY A 94 -8.99 -0.97 -7.36
C GLY A 94 -8.47 -2.36 -6.96
N HIS A 95 -9.23 -3.05 -6.12
CA HIS A 95 -8.94 -4.44 -5.79
C HIS A 95 -9.03 -5.36 -7.02
N SER A 96 -8.12 -6.32 -7.11
CA SER A 96 -8.18 -7.41 -8.08
C SER A 96 -8.98 -8.60 -7.54
N THR A 97 -9.57 -9.38 -8.44
CA THR A 97 -10.15 -10.70 -8.13
C THR A 97 -9.13 -11.84 -8.22
N ASP A 98 -7.94 -11.60 -8.80
CA ASP A 98 -6.86 -12.58 -8.83
C ASP A 98 -6.19 -12.67 -7.46
N ARG A 99 -6.29 -13.82 -6.81
CA ARG A 99 -5.71 -14.08 -5.48
C ARG A 99 -4.18 -13.95 -5.43
N LYS A 100 -3.51 -13.96 -6.58
CA LYS A 100 -2.05 -13.80 -6.68
C LYS A 100 -1.63 -12.36 -6.98
N ALA A 101 -2.58 -11.46 -7.27
CA ALA A 101 -2.28 -10.06 -7.53
C ALA A 101 -1.91 -9.33 -6.24
N SER A 102 -1.02 -8.35 -6.35
CA SER A 102 -0.71 -7.46 -5.24
C SER A 102 -1.96 -6.73 -4.77
N MET A 103 -2.85 -6.37 -5.70
CA MET A 103 -4.13 -5.70 -5.43
C MET A 103 -5.26 -6.61 -4.92
N PHE A 104 -5.00 -7.89 -4.59
CA PHE A 104 -6.01 -8.71 -3.91
C PHE A 104 -6.22 -8.24 -2.47
N ALA A 105 -7.49 -8.03 -2.06
CA ALA A 105 -7.84 -7.30 -0.83
C ALA A 105 -7.45 -7.99 0.50
N TYR A 106 -7.29 -9.31 0.50
CA TYR A 106 -7.03 -10.06 1.73
C TYR A 106 -5.56 -10.42 1.85
N PHE A 107 -4.97 -10.30 3.04
CA PHE A 107 -3.58 -10.68 3.33
C PHE A 107 -3.52 -11.71 4.44
N GLU A 108 -2.65 -12.70 4.30
CA GLU A 108 -2.32 -13.63 5.38
C GLU A 108 -0.99 -13.25 6.07
N HIS A 109 -0.84 -13.60 7.36
CA HIS A 109 0.42 -13.39 8.06
C HIS A 109 1.56 -14.19 7.44
N GLY A 110 2.74 -13.59 7.35
CA GLY A 110 3.89 -14.22 6.72
C GLY A 110 3.74 -14.40 5.21
N GLU A 111 2.77 -13.74 4.59
CA GLU A 111 2.67 -13.65 3.13
C GLU A 111 3.58 -12.54 2.60
N SER A 112 4.11 -12.76 1.38
CA SER A 112 4.75 -11.71 0.59
C SER A 112 4.21 -11.74 -0.82
N ARG A 113 3.98 -10.57 -1.40
CA ARG A 113 3.50 -10.41 -2.78
C ARG A 113 4.44 -9.56 -3.61
N ASP A 114 4.33 -9.78 -4.91
CA ASP A 114 4.95 -8.96 -5.94
C ASP A 114 3.90 -8.54 -6.96
N LEU A 115 4.24 -7.54 -7.79
CA LEU A 115 3.42 -7.17 -8.94
C LEU A 115 3.34 -8.35 -9.90
N ASN A 116 2.13 -8.65 -10.35
CA ASN A 116 1.88 -9.63 -11.39
C ASN A 116 1.33 -8.95 -12.67
N ASP A 117 1.05 -9.76 -13.70
CA ASP A 117 0.54 -9.27 -14.99
C ASP A 117 -0.82 -8.57 -14.89
N ASP A 118 -1.63 -8.85 -13.88
CA ASP A 118 -2.89 -8.15 -13.62
C ASP A 118 -2.62 -6.73 -13.10
N ASP A 119 -1.76 -6.61 -12.09
CA ASP A 119 -1.36 -5.32 -11.51
C ASP A 119 -0.70 -4.42 -12.58
N ILE A 120 0.21 -4.98 -13.37
CA ILE A 120 0.97 -4.27 -14.41
C ILE A 120 0.04 -3.78 -15.53
N ARG A 121 -0.87 -4.63 -16.01
CA ARG A 121 -1.85 -4.21 -17.02
C ARG A 121 -2.80 -3.16 -16.48
N GLY A 122 -3.19 -3.28 -15.21
CA GLY A 122 -4.01 -2.30 -14.51
C GLY A 122 -3.37 -0.91 -14.55
N ILE A 123 -2.14 -0.79 -14.08
CA ILE A 123 -1.47 0.51 -14.00
C ILE A 123 -1.18 1.11 -15.38
N GLN A 124 -0.81 0.29 -16.36
CA GLN A 124 -0.57 0.73 -17.74
C GLN A 124 -1.85 1.12 -18.48
N THR A 125 -3.01 0.61 -18.05
CA THR A 125 -4.31 1.04 -18.59
C THR A 125 -4.66 2.45 -18.09
N LEU A 126 -4.38 2.76 -16.82
CA LEU A 126 -4.60 4.09 -16.24
C LEU A 126 -3.59 5.11 -16.76
N TYR A 127 -2.34 4.70 -16.91
CA TYR A 127 -1.23 5.55 -17.32
C TYR A 127 -0.45 4.90 -18.47
N PRO A 128 -1.00 4.95 -19.69
CA PRO A 128 -0.29 4.47 -20.86
C PRO A 128 0.98 5.29 -21.08
N ASN A 129 2.01 4.63 -21.60
CA ASN A 129 3.28 5.27 -21.97
C ASN A 129 3.11 6.31 -23.09
#